data_AF-A0A2E6SB16-F1
#
_entry.id   AF-A0A2E6SB16-F1
#
_cell.length_a   1.000
_cell.length_b   1.000
_cell.length_c   1.000
_cell.angle_alpha   90.00
_cell.angle_beta   90.00
_cell.angle_gamma   90.00
#
_symmetry.space_group_name_H-M   'P 1'
#
loop_
_entity.id
_entity.type
_entity.pdbx_description
1 polymer ?
#
loop_
_entity_poly.entity_id
_entity_poly.type
_entity_poly.pdbx_seq_one_letter_code
_entity_poly.pdbx_strand_id
1 'polypeptide(L)'
;MTRSYKIRGVHYQPMSVEQALRHEETGIASWYDESTFLGFKRGNTSLGEKVGRFDVSGAHKTLPLPCRVKVTNLENGKSLRMRLNDRGPFVAGRIIDVTPRAARKLGFKERGLARVKVECLSVGDGKYERKRKRGIPFIPFL
;
A
#
# COMPACT_ATOMS: atom_id res chain seq x y z
N MET A 1 3.01 -16.11 -5.22
CA MET A 1 3.86 -14.93 -4.90
C MET A 1 4.14 -14.19 -6.19
N THR A 2 4.24 -12.86 -6.14
CA THR A 2 4.59 -12.05 -7.32
C THR A 2 6.04 -12.26 -7.72
N ARG A 3 6.31 -12.39 -9.03
CA ARG A 3 7.65 -12.59 -9.59
C ARG A 3 8.53 -11.34 -9.40
N SER A 4 9.85 -11.53 -9.41
CA SER A 4 10.82 -10.44 -9.49
C SER A 4 10.64 -9.66 -10.79
N TYR A 5 10.98 -8.37 -10.77
CA TYR A 5 10.78 -7.50 -11.93
C TYR A 5 11.83 -6.39 -11.98
N LYS A 6 11.93 -5.72 -13.13
CA LYS A 6 12.93 -4.67 -13.39
C LYS A 6 12.27 -3.42 -13.94
N ILE A 7 12.59 -2.26 -13.39
CA ILE A 7 12.13 -0.95 -13.87
C ILE A 7 13.33 -0.03 -13.98
N ARG A 8 13.58 0.54 -15.17
CA ARG A 8 14.69 1.47 -15.44
C ARG A 8 16.05 0.97 -14.92
N GLY A 9 16.38 -0.30 -15.16
CA GLY A 9 17.66 -0.87 -14.69
C GLY A 9 17.63 -1.42 -13.26
N VAL A 10 16.69 -0.98 -12.41
CA VAL A 10 16.60 -1.37 -11.01
C VAL A 10 15.81 -2.66 -10.86
N HIS A 11 16.41 -3.64 -10.18
CA HIS A 11 15.77 -4.91 -9.86
C HIS A 11 14.96 -4.79 -8.56
N TYR A 12 13.73 -5.29 -8.58
CA TYR A 12 12.83 -5.33 -7.44
C TYR A 12 12.47 -6.78 -7.13
N GLN A 13 12.72 -7.17 -5.87
CA GLN A 13 12.35 -8.46 -5.34
C GLN A 13 11.17 -8.28 -4.37
N PRO A 14 9.98 -8.81 -4.70
CA PRO A 14 8.90 -8.83 -3.73
C PRO A 14 9.26 -9.66 -2.49
N MET A 15 8.82 -9.20 -1.33
CA MET A 15 9.01 -9.87 -0.04
C MET A 15 8.35 -11.25 -0.05
N SER A 16 8.82 -12.15 0.83
CA SER A 16 8.06 -13.36 1.15
C SER A 16 6.75 -12.99 1.87
N VAL A 17 5.79 -13.93 1.90
CA VAL A 17 4.53 -13.75 2.66
C VAL A 17 4.84 -13.47 4.13
N GLU A 18 5.79 -14.20 4.71
CA GLU A 18 6.18 -14.06 6.11
C GLU A 18 6.79 -12.69 6.41
N GLN A 19 7.71 -12.22 5.56
CA GLN A 19 8.30 -10.88 5.67
C GLN A 19 7.23 -9.80 5.55
N ALA A 20 6.33 -9.95 4.56
CA ALA A 20 5.24 -9.01 4.35
C ALA A 20 4.31 -8.93 5.57
N LEU A 21 3.93 -10.05 6.19
CA LEU A 21 3.06 -10.03 7.37
C LEU A 21 3.70 -9.38 8.61
N ARG A 22 5.02 -9.21 8.63
CA ARG A 22 5.75 -8.44 9.67
C ARG A 22 6.07 -7.02 9.25
N HIS A 23 5.78 -6.66 8.00
CA HIS A 23 6.21 -5.40 7.41
C HIS A 23 5.47 -4.21 8.03
N GLU A 24 6.29 -3.30 8.54
CA GLU A 24 5.91 -1.94 8.91
C GLU A 24 6.99 -0.99 8.38
N GLU A 25 6.59 0.03 7.63
CA GLU A 25 7.51 1.01 7.06
C GLU A 25 6.97 2.42 7.26
N THR A 26 7.85 3.37 7.57
CA THR A 26 7.52 4.80 7.61
C THR A 26 8.26 5.51 6.50
N GLY A 27 7.56 6.37 5.77
CA GLY A 27 8.14 7.08 4.64
C GLY A 27 7.15 8.02 3.98
N ILE A 28 7.49 8.48 2.78
CA ILE A 28 6.66 9.43 2.04
C ILE A 28 5.65 8.70 1.18
N ALA A 29 4.38 9.07 1.32
CA ALA A 29 3.32 8.72 0.39
C ALA A 29 3.17 9.83 -0.67
N SER A 30 2.80 9.42 -1.88
CA SER A 30 2.19 10.33 -2.85
C SER A 30 0.88 9.76 -3.37
N TRP A 31 0.22 10.51 -4.25
CA TRP A 31 -0.96 10.02 -4.97
C TRP A 31 -0.78 10.26 -6.45
N TYR A 32 -1.36 9.38 -7.27
CA TYR A 32 -1.28 9.49 -8.72
C TYR A 32 -2.65 9.85 -9.30
N ASP A 33 -2.64 10.66 -10.36
CA ASP A 33 -3.84 10.85 -11.17
C ASP A 33 -4.01 9.64 -12.09
N GLU A 34 -5.06 8.85 -11.85
CA GLU A 34 -5.45 7.70 -12.65
C GLU A 34 -5.64 8.04 -14.14
N SER A 35 -5.87 9.32 -14.48
CA SER A 35 -6.00 9.79 -15.86
C SER A 35 -4.65 10.08 -16.55
N THR A 36 -3.60 10.35 -15.78
CA THR A 36 -2.31 10.88 -16.28
C THR A 36 -1.13 9.93 -15.99
N PHE A 37 -1.37 8.76 -15.39
CA PHE A 37 -0.32 7.77 -15.15
C PHE A 37 0.14 7.10 -16.47
N LEU A 38 1.06 7.81 -17.12
CA LEU A 38 2.09 7.28 -18.02
C LEU A 38 1.60 6.46 -19.23
N GLY A 39 0.78 7.05 -20.11
CA GLY A 39 0.62 6.54 -21.49
C GLY A 39 -0.03 5.14 -21.65
N PHE A 40 -0.46 4.50 -20.56
CA PHE A 40 -1.25 3.29 -20.61
C PHE A 40 -2.74 3.68 -20.66
N LYS A 41 -3.29 3.74 -21.89
CA LYS A 41 -4.76 3.69 -22.13
C LYS A 41 -5.40 2.73 -21.13
N ARG A 42 -6.19 3.25 -20.17
CA ARG A 42 -6.93 2.47 -19.15
C ARG A 42 -6.14 1.24 -18.71
N GLY A 43 -4.92 1.46 -18.23
CA GLY A 43 -3.95 0.40 -17.97
C GLY A 43 -4.46 -0.61 -16.95
N ASN A 44 -4.23 -1.88 -17.26
CA ASN A 44 -4.38 -2.95 -16.28
C ASN A 44 -3.37 -2.72 -15.15
N THR A 45 -3.74 -2.99 -13.90
CA THR A 45 -2.79 -3.02 -12.79
C THR A 45 -1.67 -4.03 -13.06
N SER A 46 -0.60 -4.04 -12.25
CA SER A 46 0.39 -5.12 -12.30
C SER A 46 -0.19 -6.54 -12.12
N LEU A 47 -1.46 -6.66 -11.70
CA LEU A 47 -2.22 -7.90 -11.62
C LEU A 47 -3.15 -8.16 -12.82
N GLY A 48 -3.25 -7.25 -13.79
CA GLY A 48 -4.16 -7.39 -14.92
C GLY A 48 -5.55 -6.77 -14.70
N GLU A 49 -5.81 -6.12 -13.56
CA GLU A 49 -7.15 -5.65 -13.19
C GLU A 49 -7.45 -4.28 -13.82
N LYS A 50 -8.70 -4.06 -14.25
CA LYS A 50 -9.15 -2.72 -14.64
C LYS A 50 -9.20 -1.83 -13.39
N VAL A 51 -8.46 -0.72 -13.41
CA VAL A 51 -8.55 0.30 -12.37
C VAL A 51 -9.87 1.06 -12.53
N GLY A 52 -10.73 1.00 -11.51
CA GLY A 52 -11.94 1.82 -11.45
C GLY A 52 -11.64 3.21 -10.90
N ARG A 53 -12.25 4.25 -11.49
CA ARG A 53 -12.09 5.68 -11.14
C ARG A 53 -12.33 6.02 -9.66
N PHE A 54 -12.92 5.09 -8.92
CA PHE A 54 -13.43 5.28 -7.57
C PHE A 54 -12.81 4.31 -6.55
N ASP A 55 -11.82 3.52 -6.97
CA ASP A 55 -11.23 2.50 -6.13
C ASP A 55 -10.35 3.10 -5.04
N VAL A 56 -10.36 2.47 -3.88
CA VAL A 56 -9.45 2.78 -2.78
C VAL A 56 -8.31 1.77 -2.84
N SER A 57 -7.32 2.07 -3.67
CA SER A 57 -6.17 1.21 -3.92
C SER A 57 -4.84 1.98 -3.96
N GLY A 58 -3.74 1.26 -4.16
CA GLY A 58 -2.41 1.84 -4.24
C GLY A 58 -1.36 0.88 -4.76
N ALA A 59 -0.14 1.42 -4.90
CA ALA A 59 1.02 0.77 -5.43
C ALA A 59 2.14 0.68 -4.39
N HIS A 60 2.85 -0.46 -4.40
CA HIS A 60 4.04 -0.66 -3.56
C HIS A 60 5.12 -1.47 -4.29
N LYS A 61 6.39 -1.12 -4.04
CA LYS A 61 7.56 -1.70 -4.72
C LYS A 61 7.69 -3.20 -4.46
N THR A 62 7.64 -3.60 -3.19
CA THR A 62 8.06 -4.96 -2.78
C THR A 62 7.05 -5.75 -1.95
N LEU A 63 5.94 -5.17 -1.47
CA LEU A 63 4.89 -5.98 -0.85
C LEU A 63 4.31 -6.97 -1.87
N PRO A 64 4.01 -8.22 -1.49
CA PRO A 64 3.33 -9.16 -2.36
C PRO A 64 1.98 -8.59 -2.80
N LEU A 65 1.65 -8.72 -4.08
CA LEU A 65 0.35 -8.29 -4.60
C LEU A 65 -0.53 -9.50 -4.92
N PRO A 66 -1.85 -9.39 -4.73
CA PRO A 66 -2.51 -8.34 -3.97
C PRO A 66 -2.22 -8.47 -2.46
N CYS A 67 -2.32 -7.37 -1.74
CA CYS A 67 -2.30 -7.38 -0.27
C CYS A 67 -3.24 -6.30 0.30
N ARG A 68 -3.55 -6.39 1.59
CA ARG A 68 -4.22 -5.32 2.33
C ARG A 68 -3.23 -4.68 3.30
N VAL A 69 -3.26 -3.36 3.36
CA VAL A 69 -2.42 -2.57 4.27
C VAL A 69 -3.29 -1.61 5.09
N LYS A 70 -2.77 -1.18 6.23
CA LYS A 70 -3.22 0.01 6.93
C LYS A 70 -2.20 1.11 6.68
N VAL A 71 -2.66 2.23 6.13
CA VAL A 71 -1.85 3.44 5.95
C VAL A 71 -2.31 4.43 7.01
N THR A 72 -1.37 5.00 7.77
CA THR A 72 -1.64 6.06 8.75
C THR A 72 -0.87 7.30 8.34
N ASN A 73 -1.55 8.40 8.10
CA ASN A 73 -0.92 9.70 7.93
C ASN A 73 -0.44 10.20 9.30
N LEU A 74 0.87 10.35 9.44
CA LEU A 74 1.51 10.69 10.71
C LEU A 74 1.36 12.17 11.06
N GLU A 75 0.99 13.01 10.11
CA GLU A 75 0.81 14.46 10.32
C GLU A 75 -0.57 14.80 10.89
N ASN A 76 -1.58 13.94 10.70
CA ASN A 76 -2.95 14.20 11.15
C ASN A 76 -3.62 13.01 11.86
N GLY A 77 -2.92 11.89 12.03
CA GLY A 77 -3.41 10.68 12.69
C GLY A 77 -4.47 9.88 11.92
N LYS A 78 -4.93 10.35 10.75
CA LYS A 78 -5.94 9.63 9.95
C LYS A 78 -5.36 8.34 9.41
N SER A 79 -6.14 7.26 9.48
CA SER A 79 -5.73 5.97 8.91
C SER A 79 -6.78 5.38 7.99
N LEU A 80 -6.31 4.57 7.04
CA LEU A 80 -7.14 3.92 6.03
C LEU A 80 -6.62 2.49 5.80
N ARG A 81 -7.52 1.52 5.87
CA ARG A 81 -7.25 0.16 5.40
C ARG A 81 -7.60 0.10 3.91
N MET A 82 -6.67 -0.38 3.09
CA MET A 82 -6.82 -0.39 1.63
C MET A 82 -6.10 -1.57 1.00
N ARG A 83 -6.48 -1.89 -0.24
CA ARG A 83 -5.86 -2.95 -1.04
C ARG A 83 -4.73 -2.37 -1.88
N LEU A 84 -3.61 -3.07 -1.95
CA LEU A 84 -2.56 -2.79 -2.92
C LEU A 84 -2.64 -3.83 -4.03
N ASN A 85 -2.62 -3.35 -5.26
CA ASN A 85 -2.74 -4.17 -6.46
C ASN A 85 -1.81 -3.74 -7.57
N ASP A 86 -0.93 -2.77 -7.33
CA ASP A 86 -0.01 -2.26 -8.34
C ASP A 86 1.42 -2.04 -7.83
N ARG A 87 2.34 -1.81 -8.77
CA ARG A 87 3.77 -1.60 -8.53
C ARG A 87 4.17 -0.12 -8.65
N GLY A 88 5.09 0.28 -7.79
CA GLY A 88 5.55 1.66 -7.66
C GLY A 88 5.51 2.11 -6.18
N PRO A 89 5.68 3.40 -5.88
CA PRO A 89 6.23 4.44 -6.75
C PRO A 89 7.62 4.08 -7.26
N PHE A 90 8.03 4.59 -8.42
CA PHE A 90 9.43 4.51 -8.88
C PHE A 90 10.16 5.84 -8.73
N VAL A 91 9.62 6.73 -7.90
CA VAL A 91 10.26 7.96 -7.46
C VAL A 91 11.06 7.66 -6.18
N ALA A 92 12.29 8.14 -6.14
CA ALA A 92 13.16 7.98 -4.97
C ALA A 92 12.54 8.63 -3.72
N GLY A 93 12.74 8.00 -2.55
CA GLY A 93 12.21 8.49 -1.27
C GLY A 93 10.71 8.22 -1.00
N ARG A 94 9.94 7.79 -2.01
CA ARG A 94 8.52 7.43 -1.83
C ARG A 94 8.36 5.93 -1.59
N ILE A 95 7.46 5.57 -0.66
CA ILE A 95 7.23 4.18 -0.24
C ILE A 95 5.89 3.63 -0.74
N ILE A 96 4.91 4.52 -0.96
CA ILE A 96 3.56 4.14 -1.39
C ILE A 96 2.94 5.24 -2.25
N ASP A 97 2.23 4.82 -3.30
CA ASP A 97 1.41 5.70 -4.13
C ASP A 97 -0.04 5.24 -4.01
N VAL A 98 -0.96 6.16 -3.73
CA VAL A 98 -2.36 5.81 -3.49
C VAL A 98 -3.28 6.52 -4.48
N THR A 99 -4.52 6.04 -4.64
CA THR A 99 -5.50 6.72 -5.48
C THR A 99 -5.90 8.09 -4.91
N PRO A 100 -6.42 9.03 -5.74
CA PRO A 100 -6.88 10.34 -5.25
C PRO A 100 -7.98 10.23 -4.18
N ARG A 101 -8.76 9.14 -4.19
CA ARG A 101 -9.77 8.86 -3.17
C ARG A 101 -9.13 8.46 -1.83
N ALA A 102 -8.10 7.62 -1.85
CA ALA A 102 -7.35 7.27 -0.64
C ALA A 102 -6.65 8.50 -0.05
N ALA A 103 -6.03 9.34 -0.89
CA ALA A 103 -5.38 10.58 -0.46
C ALA A 103 -6.34 11.57 0.21
N ARG A 104 -7.59 11.69 -0.28
CA ARG A 104 -8.65 12.49 0.39
C ARG A 104 -8.98 11.94 1.77
N LYS A 105 -9.19 10.63 1.87
CA LYS A 105 -9.51 9.97 3.16
C LYS A 105 -8.38 10.11 4.17
N LEU A 106 -7.13 10.02 3.71
CA LEU A 106 -5.92 10.22 4.51
C LEU A 106 -5.59 11.71 4.76
N GLY A 107 -6.34 12.64 4.16
CA GLY A 107 -6.19 14.08 4.40
C GLY A 107 -4.91 14.69 3.85
N PHE A 108 -4.43 14.23 2.69
CA PHE A 108 -3.25 14.82 2.04
C PHE A 108 -3.40 15.09 0.54
N LYS A 109 -4.60 14.89 -0.05
CA LYS A 109 -4.81 15.12 -1.49
C LYS A 109 -4.28 16.49 -1.94
N GLU A 110 -4.72 17.58 -1.29
CA GLU A 110 -4.34 18.94 -1.68
C GLU A 110 -2.85 19.23 -1.45
N ARG A 111 -2.21 18.55 -0.49
CA ARG A 111 -0.77 18.70 -0.21
C ARG A 111 0.12 17.90 -1.17
N GLY A 112 -0.44 16.93 -1.90
CA GLY A 112 0.31 16.05 -2.81
C GLY A 112 1.05 14.91 -2.09
N LEU A 113 1.77 15.24 -1.02
CA LEU A 113 2.61 14.31 -0.26
C LEU A 113 2.19 14.26 1.21
N ALA A 114 2.52 13.15 1.89
CA ALA A 114 2.42 13.04 3.34
C ALA A 114 3.42 12.03 3.90
N ARG A 115 3.90 12.25 5.12
CA ARG A 115 4.60 11.22 5.88
C ARG A 115 3.60 10.21 6.42
N VAL A 116 3.79 8.93 6.08
CA VAL A 116 2.87 7.85 6.46
C VAL A 116 3.60 6.68 7.11
N LYS A 117 2.88 5.93 7.94
CA LYS A 117 3.22 4.55 8.34
C LYS A 117 2.36 3.58 7.54
N VAL A 118 2.98 2.60 6.89
CA VAL A 118 2.33 1.49 6.18
C VAL A 118 2.52 0.21 6.97
N GLU A 119 1.43 -0.49 7.25
CA GLU A 119 1.42 -1.75 7.98
C GLU A 119 0.71 -2.81 7.12
N CYS A 120 1.39 -3.91 6.78
CA CYS A 120 0.75 -5.00 6.05
C CYS A 120 -0.21 -5.76 6.98
N LEU A 121 -1.44 -5.99 6.51
CA LEU A 121 -2.50 -6.68 7.24
C LEU A 121 -2.70 -8.10 6.73
N SER A 122 -2.67 -8.29 5.41
CA SER A 122 -2.84 -9.60 4.80
C SER A 122 -2.23 -9.67 3.40
N VAL A 123 -1.88 -10.87 2.96
CA VAL A 123 -1.37 -11.17 1.61
C VAL A 123 -2.37 -12.07 0.87
N GLY A 124 -2.52 -11.82 -0.43
CA GLY A 124 -3.38 -12.59 -1.34
C GLY A 124 -4.86 -12.50 -0.97
N ASP A 125 -5.50 -11.35 -1.21
CA ASP A 125 -6.94 -11.08 -0.93
C ASP A 125 -7.49 -11.54 0.45
N GLY A 126 -6.63 -11.86 1.41
CA GLY A 126 -6.99 -12.40 2.73
C GLY A 126 -6.53 -13.83 3.01
N LYS A 127 -5.91 -14.53 2.06
CA LYS A 127 -5.41 -15.91 2.21
C LYS A 127 -4.42 -16.06 3.38
N TYR A 128 -3.61 -15.04 3.63
CA TYR A 128 -2.67 -15.02 4.74
C TYR A 128 -2.85 -13.74 5.56
N GLU A 129 -3.11 -13.86 6.85
CA GLU A 129 -3.39 -12.71 7.72
C GLU A 129 -2.31 -12.50 8.79
N ARG A 130 -2.06 -11.23 9.12
CA ARG A 130 -1.18 -10.86 10.21
C ARG A 130 -1.84 -11.27 11.52
N LYS A 131 -1.17 -12.17 12.28
CA LYS A 131 -1.63 -12.55 13.62
C LYS A 131 -1.76 -11.30 14.48
N ARG A 132 -2.97 -11.01 14.97
CA ARG A 132 -3.17 -9.98 15.99
C ARG A 132 -2.36 -10.37 17.22
N LYS A 133 -1.59 -9.44 17.79
CA LYS A 133 -1.13 -9.59 19.18
C LYS A 133 -2.40 -9.68 20.02
N ARG A 134 -2.72 -10.85 20.57
CA ARG A 134 -3.79 -10.95 21.58
C ARG A 134 -3.37 -10.02 22.71
N GLY A 135 -4.20 -9.02 23.01
CA GLY A 135 -4.02 -8.25 24.23
C GLY A 135 -4.03 -9.22 25.41
N ILE A 136 -3.18 -8.98 26.40
CA ILE A 136 -3.26 -9.70 27.68
C ILE A 136 -4.69 -9.49 28.19
N PRO A 137 -5.46 -10.56 28.50
CA PRO A 137 -6.78 -10.37 29.08
C PRO A 137 -6.63 -9.57 30.37
N PHE A 138 -7.41 -8.50 30.51
CA PHE A 138 -7.52 -7.76 31.76
C PHE A 138 -8.12 -8.71 32.80
N ILE A 139 -7.31 -9.18 33.74
CA ILE A 139 -7.76 -9.93 34.90
C ILE A 139 -7.94 -8.91 36.03
N PRO A 140 -9.17 -8.55 36.42
CA PRO A 140 -9.35 -7.76 37.63
C PRO A 140 -8.92 -8.63 38.82
N PHE A 141 -8.01 -8.14 39.64
CA PHE A 141 -7.74 -8.73 40.95
C PHE A 141 -9.01 -8.57 41.81
N LEU A 142 -9.52 -9.70 42.33
CA LEU A 142 -10.49 -9.78 43.42
C LEU A 142 -9.73 -9.97 44.74
#